data_AF-A0AA43CZA6-F1
#
_entry.id   AF-A0AA43CZA6-F1
#
_cell.length_a   1.000
_cell.length_b   1.000
_cell.length_c   1.000
_cell.angle_alpha   90.00
_cell.angle_beta   90.00
_cell.angle_gamma   90.00
#
_symmetry.space_group_name_H-M   'P 1'
#
loop_
_entity.id
_entity.type
_entity.pdbx_description
1 polymer ?
#
loop_
_entity_poly.entity_id
_entity_poly.type
_entity_poly.pdbx_seq_one_letter_code
_entity_poly.pdbx_strand_id
1 'polypeptide(L)'
;MNRSQGIALAVAIANVLLIGLFPPIDQYSVASTSIPIFSGFHFFATKPPLSIVNTPLLLIAMVVVLVNLAIAWLLLGTRPGKSSRRMSLQNAALIFTGLNLVMMLLFPPMESVFALTRAAIPTFEGFYFVFSKKPAHVIVETLLYIEVVFILVNGALLWLIFRERRPPTTAEMALVARDLRHN
;
A
#
# COMPACT_ATOMS: atom_id res chain seq x y z
N MET A 1 -14.10 15.12 12.34
CA MET A 1 -13.71 14.38 11.11
C MET A 1 -14.38 15.05 9.92
N ASN A 2 -13.62 15.51 8.93
CA ASN A 2 -14.21 16.02 7.68
C ASN A 2 -14.49 14.86 6.70
N ARG A 3 -15.26 15.12 5.63
CA ARG A 3 -15.66 14.09 4.66
C ARG A 3 -14.44 13.35 4.09
N SER A 4 -13.35 14.05 3.82
CA SER A 4 -12.11 13.46 3.29
C SER A 4 -11.41 12.55 4.31
N GLN A 5 -11.31 12.94 5.59
CA GLN A 5 -10.81 12.08 6.66
C GLN A 5 -11.70 10.85 6.84
N GLY A 6 -13.03 10.99 6.68
CA GLY A 6 -13.96 9.87 6.70
C GLY A 6 -13.73 8.88 5.55
N ILE A 7 -13.43 9.38 4.34
CA ILE A 7 -13.07 8.54 3.19
C ILE A 7 -11.73 7.84 3.44
N ALA A 8 -10.71 8.55 3.91
CA ALA A 8 -9.41 7.97 4.23
C ALA A 8 -9.53 6.85 5.29
N LEU A 9 -10.37 7.06 6.31
CA LEU A 9 -10.69 6.05 7.31
C LEU A 9 -11.39 4.84 6.71
N ALA A 10 -12.40 5.05 5.85
CA ALA A 10 -13.11 3.96 5.19
C ALA A 10 -12.16 3.11 4.31
N VAL A 11 -11.25 3.76 3.57
CA VAL A 11 -10.21 3.08 2.78
C VAL A 11 -9.27 2.29 3.67
N ALA A 12 -8.80 2.86 4.79
CA ALA A 12 -7.94 2.14 5.73
C ALA A 12 -8.64 0.92 6.34
N ILE A 13 -9.91 1.06 6.75
CA ILE A 13 -10.72 -0.05 7.25
C ILE A 13 -10.86 -1.14 6.18
N ALA A 14 -11.17 -0.77 4.94
CA ALA A 14 -11.27 -1.74 3.84
C ALA A 14 -9.95 -2.49 3.61
N ASN A 15 -8.80 -1.81 3.71
CA ASN A 15 -7.48 -2.44 3.60
C ASN A 15 -7.20 -3.39 4.77
N VAL A 16 -7.49 -2.99 6.01
CA VAL A 16 -7.36 -3.86 7.19
C VAL A 16 -8.23 -5.10 7.05
N LEU A 17 -9.47 -4.94 6.58
CA LEU A 17 -10.37 -6.06 6.32
C LEU A 17 -9.82 -6.97 5.21
N LEU A 18 -9.29 -6.41 4.12
CA LEU A 18 -8.72 -7.18 3.02
C LEU A 18 -7.50 -8.00 3.49
N ILE A 19 -6.59 -7.37 4.25
CA ILE A 19 -5.42 -8.02 4.84
C ILE A 19 -5.85 -9.12 5.82
N GLY A 20 -6.89 -8.88 6.62
CA GLY A 20 -7.43 -9.88 7.54
C GLY A 20 -8.15 -11.03 6.83
N LEU A 21 -8.78 -10.76 5.69
CA LEU A 21 -9.50 -11.74 4.88
C LEU A 21 -8.54 -12.60 4.05
N PHE A 22 -7.43 -12.01 3.62
CA PHE A 22 -6.36 -12.65 2.87
C PHE A 22 -5.02 -12.47 3.59
N PRO A 23 -4.81 -13.10 4.76
CA PRO A 23 -3.55 -12.98 5.48
C PRO A 23 -2.40 -13.60 4.69
N PRO A 24 -1.16 -13.13 4.90
CA PRO A 24 0.02 -13.81 4.40
C PRO A 24 0.19 -15.13 5.13
N ILE A 25 0.41 -16.20 4.37
CA ILE A 25 0.52 -17.57 4.87
C ILE A 25 1.88 -18.16 4.49
N ASP A 26 2.52 -18.80 5.45
CA ASP A 26 3.62 -19.72 5.22
C ASP A 26 3.10 -21.16 5.26
N GLN A 27 3.67 -22.05 4.45
CA GLN A 27 3.28 -23.44 4.32
C GLN A 27 4.48 -24.35 4.58
N TYR A 28 4.26 -25.43 5.32
CA TYR A 28 5.25 -26.47 5.56
C TYR A 28 5.26 -27.47 4.39
N SER A 29 6.44 -27.94 4.01
CA SER A 29 6.58 -29.03 3.06
C SER A 29 6.23 -30.36 3.72
N VAL A 30 5.56 -31.25 2.98
CA VAL A 30 5.31 -32.64 3.44
C VAL A 30 6.62 -33.41 3.64
N ALA A 31 7.69 -33.01 2.93
CA ALA A 31 9.01 -33.65 2.99
C ALA A 31 9.99 -33.00 4.00
N SER A 32 9.70 -31.79 4.48
CA SER A 32 10.53 -31.05 5.45
C SER A 32 9.62 -30.28 6.41
N THR A 33 9.53 -30.76 7.65
CA THR A 33 8.55 -30.30 8.64
C THR A 33 9.03 -29.16 9.53
N SER A 34 10.29 -28.73 9.41
CA SER A 34 10.89 -27.81 10.39
C SER A 34 10.84 -26.33 9.99
N ILE A 35 10.71 -26.00 8.69
CA ILE A 35 10.80 -24.61 8.21
C ILE A 35 9.65 -24.30 7.25
N PRO A 36 8.75 -23.36 7.59
CA PRO A 36 7.67 -22.96 6.70
C PRO A 36 8.17 -21.96 5.64
N ILE A 37 7.62 -22.04 4.43
CA ILE A 37 7.98 -21.19 3.27
C ILE A 37 6.78 -20.31 2.92
N PHE A 38 7.02 -19.06 2.52
CA PHE A 38 5.95 -18.17 2.11
C PHE A 38 5.16 -18.74 0.91
N SER A 39 3.86 -18.92 1.10
CA SER A 39 2.93 -19.54 0.13
C SER A 39 1.97 -18.51 -0.50
N GLY A 40 2.09 -17.24 -0.12
CA GLY A 40 1.25 -16.15 -0.64
C GLY A 40 0.13 -15.72 0.32
N PHE A 41 -0.83 -14.97 -0.23
CA PHE A 41 -2.02 -14.51 0.49
C PHE A 41 -3.20 -15.43 0.17
N HIS A 42 -3.77 -16.03 1.21
CA HIS A 42 -4.85 -17.00 1.05
C HIS A 42 -6.08 -16.51 1.80
N PHE A 43 -7.27 -16.79 1.25
CA PHE A 43 -8.50 -16.52 1.96
C PHE A 43 -8.52 -17.26 3.30
N PHE A 44 -8.80 -16.56 4.40
CA PHE A 44 -8.57 -17.09 5.75
C PHE A 44 -9.32 -18.41 6.01
N ALA A 45 -10.51 -18.59 5.41
CA ALA A 45 -11.34 -19.76 5.62
C ALA A 45 -10.92 -20.97 4.76
N THR A 46 -10.13 -20.75 3.71
CA THR A 46 -9.66 -21.80 2.79
C THR A 46 -8.14 -21.84 2.76
N LYS A 47 -7.50 -21.70 3.92
CA LYS A 47 -6.04 -21.77 4.02
C LYS A 47 -5.53 -23.17 3.65
N PRO A 48 -4.37 -23.28 2.99
CA PRO A 48 -3.76 -24.58 2.66
C PRO A 48 -3.54 -25.45 3.90
N PRO A 49 -3.57 -26.78 3.79
CA PRO A 49 -3.17 -27.66 4.89
C PRO A 49 -1.69 -27.45 5.24
N LEU A 50 -1.34 -27.67 6.50
CA LEU A 50 0.02 -27.47 7.02
C LEU A 50 0.52 -26.03 6.79
N SER A 51 -0.30 -25.05 7.18
CA SER A 51 0.02 -23.64 7.00
C SER A 51 -0.18 -22.81 8.26
N ILE A 52 0.65 -21.77 8.39
CA ILE A 52 0.68 -20.82 9.49
C ILE A 52 0.62 -19.39 8.95
N VAL A 53 -0.01 -18.48 9.68
CA VAL A 53 -0.02 -17.06 9.33
C VAL A 53 1.38 -16.50 9.53
N ASN A 54 1.91 -15.84 8.50
CA ASN A 54 3.16 -15.10 8.59
C ASN A 54 2.90 -13.81 9.40
N THR A 55 2.95 -13.93 10.73
CA THR A 55 2.65 -12.81 11.64
C THR A 55 3.58 -11.62 11.47
N PRO A 56 4.89 -11.77 11.16
CA PRO A 56 5.74 -10.62 10.83
C PRO A 56 5.24 -9.85 9.61
N LEU A 57 4.93 -10.53 8.50
CA LEU A 57 4.45 -9.88 7.27
C LEU A 57 3.06 -9.27 7.47
N LEU A 58 2.18 -9.95 8.21
CA LEU A 58 0.87 -9.43 8.58
C LEU A 58 0.98 -8.14 9.40
N LEU A 59 1.87 -8.12 10.40
CA LEU A 59 2.11 -6.94 11.24
C LEU A 59 2.59 -5.76 10.40
N ILE A 60 3.54 -5.98 9.48
CA ILE A 60 4.05 -4.92 8.62
C ILE A 60 2.95 -4.36 7.73
N ALA A 61 2.16 -5.22 7.09
CA ALA A 61 1.03 -4.80 6.26
C ALA A 61 0.02 -3.93 7.06
N MET A 62 -0.29 -4.32 8.30
CA MET A 62 -1.14 -3.54 9.19
C MET A 62 -0.53 -2.19 9.55
N VAL A 63 0.75 -2.16 9.93
CA VAL A 63 1.47 -0.93 10.30
C VAL A 63 1.50 0.05 9.13
N VAL A 64 1.75 -0.42 7.91
CA VAL A 64 1.73 0.42 6.70
C VAL A 64 0.37 1.08 6.51
N VAL A 65 -0.72 0.33 6.63
CA VAL A 65 -2.08 0.90 6.51
C VAL A 65 -2.35 1.95 7.59
N LEU A 66 -1.94 1.70 8.82
CA LEU A 66 -2.12 2.63 9.94
C LEU A 66 -1.28 3.91 9.80
N VAL A 67 -0.03 3.79 9.34
CA VAL A 67 0.84 4.93 9.04
C VAL A 67 0.24 5.77 7.91
N ASN A 68 -0.24 5.12 6.84
CA ASN A 68 -0.89 5.78 5.72
C ASN A 68 -2.15 6.53 6.17
N LEU A 69 -2.96 5.91 7.04
CA LEU A 69 -4.10 6.56 7.66
C LEU A 69 -3.68 7.76 8.50
N ALA A 70 -2.65 7.65 9.34
CA ALA A 70 -2.18 8.75 10.18
C ALA A 70 -1.68 9.94 9.35
N ILE A 71 -0.92 9.68 8.29
CA ILE A 71 -0.44 10.71 7.35
C ILE A 71 -1.62 11.38 6.65
N ALA A 72 -2.54 10.59 6.08
CA ALA A 72 -3.73 11.11 5.44
C ALA A 72 -4.57 11.94 6.42
N TRP A 73 -4.70 11.48 7.66
CA TRP A 73 -5.46 12.15 8.71
C TRP A 73 -4.89 13.53 9.06
N LEU A 74 -3.56 13.63 9.20
CA LEU A 74 -2.84 14.87 9.46
C LEU A 74 -2.97 15.85 8.28
N LEU A 75 -2.77 15.37 7.05
CA LEU A 75 -2.84 16.20 5.84
C LEU A 75 -4.26 16.72 5.58
N LEU A 76 -5.27 15.87 5.80
CA LEU A 76 -6.67 16.21 5.61
C LEU A 76 -7.25 17.02 6.78
N GLY A 77 -6.52 17.17 7.89
CA GLY A 77 -6.99 17.89 9.09
C GLY A 77 -7.06 19.41 8.95
N THR A 78 -6.54 20.01 7.88
CA THR A 78 -6.55 21.48 7.72
C THR A 78 -7.81 21.96 7.00
N ARG A 79 -8.60 22.84 7.67
CA ARG A 79 -9.71 23.58 7.06
C ARG A 79 -9.18 24.60 6.05
N PRO A 80 -9.90 24.89 4.94
CA PRO A 80 -9.43 25.83 3.93
C PRO A 80 -9.53 27.26 4.46
N GLY A 81 -8.43 27.76 5.01
CA GLY A 81 -8.17 29.19 5.17
C GLY A 81 -7.32 29.67 3.99
N LYS A 82 -7.90 30.53 3.14
CA LYS A 82 -7.31 31.40 2.11
C LYS A 82 -5.92 31.04 1.58
N SER A 83 -5.90 30.66 0.30
CA SER A 83 -4.85 30.90 -0.71
C SER A 83 -3.50 31.44 -0.22
N SER A 84 -2.49 30.58 -0.21
CA SER A 84 -1.11 30.93 -0.58
C SER A 84 -0.30 29.64 -0.75
N ARG A 85 0.11 29.36 -2.00
CA ARG A 85 1.24 28.49 -2.37
C ARG A 85 1.40 27.20 -1.53
N ARG A 86 0.33 26.43 -1.35
CA ARG A 86 0.41 25.05 -0.84
C ARG A 86 0.43 24.10 -2.03
N MET A 87 1.38 23.17 -2.01
CA MET A 87 1.42 22.04 -2.93
C MET A 87 0.01 21.47 -3.09
N SER A 88 -0.50 21.37 -4.31
CA SER A 88 -1.83 20.81 -4.55
C SER A 88 -1.90 19.44 -3.88
N LEU A 89 -3.03 19.07 -3.28
CA LEU A 89 -3.17 17.75 -2.63
C LEU A 89 -2.85 16.62 -3.62
N GLN A 90 -3.03 16.89 -4.90
CA GLN A 90 -2.61 16.05 -6.00
C GLN A 90 -1.08 15.87 -6.08
N ASN A 91 -0.30 16.94 -5.96
CA ASN A 91 1.16 16.86 -5.88
C ASN A 91 1.61 16.17 -4.58
N ALA A 92 0.90 16.39 -3.47
CA ALA A 92 1.16 15.68 -2.21
C ALA A 92 0.97 14.16 -2.36
N ALA A 93 -0.10 13.73 -3.05
CA ALA A 93 -0.32 12.33 -3.38
C ALA A 93 0.80 11.75 -4.23
N LEU A 94 1.28 12.48 -5.25
CA LEU A 94 2.42 12.04 -6.08
C LEU A 94 3.71 11.89 -5.27
N ILE A 95 4.03 12.87 -4.42
CA ILE A 95 5.24 12.81 -3.57
C ILE A 95 5.13 11.64 -2.59
N PHE A 96 3.96 11.45 -2.00
CA PHE A 96 3.72 10.34 -1.08
C PHE A 96 3.87 8.98 -1.77
N THR A 97 3.30 8.79 -2.96
CA THR A 97 3.47 7.58 -3.76
C THR A 97 4.92 7.38 -4.18
N GLY A 98 5.61 8.44 -4.61
CA GLY A 98 7.03 8.40 -4.94
C GLY A 98 7.89 7.99 -3.76
N LEU A 99 7.62 8.50 -2.56
CA LEU A 99 8.33 8.12 -1.35
C LEU A 99 8.09 6.65 -0.97
N ASN A 100 6.85 6.16 -1.10
CA ASN A 100 6.52 4.75 -0.87
C ASN A 100 7.27 3.84 -1.86
N LEU A 101 7.32 4.21 -3.14
CA LEU A 101 8.12 3.50 -4.15
C LEU A 101 9.61 3.48 -3.80
N VAL A 102 10.17 4.63 -3.41
CA VAL A 102 11.58 4.72 -3.00
C VAL A 102 11.85 3.84 -1.78
N MET A 103 10.98 3.86 -0.77
CA MET A 103 11.13 2.98 0.40
C MET A 103 11.04 1.51 0.01
N MET A 104 10.11 1.16 -0.86
CA MET A 104 9.95 -0.21 -1.36
C MET A 104 11.19 -0.72 -2.11
N LEU A 105 11.82 0.15 -2.90
CA LEU A 105 13.04 -0.18 -3.65
C LEU A 105 14.29 -0.19 -2.77
N LEU A 106 14.33 0.66 -1.73
CA LEU A 106 15.43 0.70 -0.77
C LEU A 106 15.37 -0.45 0.22
N PHE A 107 14.16 -0.91 0.55
CA PHE A 107 13.91 -2.00 1.47
C PHE A 107 13.03 -3.05 0.77
N PRO A 108 13.55 -3.78 -0.24
CA PRO A 108 12.78 -4.80 -0.90
C PRO A 108 12.54 -6.00 0.03
N PRO A 109 11.48 -6.79 -0.22
CA PRO A 109 11.24 -8.04 0.47
C PRO A 109 12.38 -8.99 0.12
N MET A 110 13.05 -9.52 1.13
CA MET A 110 14.13 -10.48 0.98
C MET A 110 13.76 -11.83 1.58
N GLU A 111 14.26 -12.87 0.95
CA GLU A 111 14.35 -14.23 1.48
C GLU A 111 15.81 -14.60 1.72
N SER A 112 16.06 -15.48 2.69
CA SER A 112 17.38 -16.09 2.85
C SER A 112 17.45 -17.46 2.21
N VAL A 113 18.61 -17.73 1.60
CA VAL A 113 18.93 -19.01 0.97
C VAL A 113 20.08 -19.65 1.76
N PHE A 114 19.79 -20.16 2.95
CA PHE A 114 20.79 -20.89 3.74
C PHE A 114 20.95 -22.32 3.21
N ALA A 115 22.16 -22.67 2.80
CA ALA A 115 22.54 -24.03 2.44
C ALA A 115 22.84 -24.88 3.69
N LEU A 116 21.86 -25.07 4.57
CA LEU A 116 21.94 -26.14 5.56
C LEU A 116 21.42 -27.43 4.90
N THR A 117 22.36 -28.24 4.40
CA THR A 117 22.17 -29.59 3.84
C THR A 117 21.25 -29.70 2.61
N ARG A 118 21.83 -29.60 1.41
CA ARG A 118 21.32 -30.09 0.09
C ARG A 118 19.90 -29.71 -0.37
N ALA A 119 19.15 -28.90 0.37
CA ALA A 119 17.91 -28.28 -0.09
C ALA A 119 18.00 -26.78 0.20
N ALA A 120 18.17 -25.97 -0.85
CA ALA A 120 17.99 -24.53 -0.74
C ALA A 120 16.49 -24.28 -0.49
N ILE A 121 16.14 -23.97 0.76
CA ILE A 121 14.76 -23.64 1.14
C ILE A 121 14.68 -22.12 1.27
N PRO A 122 14.12 -21.41 0.27
CA PRO A 122 13.93 -19.97 0.37
C PRO A 122 12.95 -19.66 1.52
N THR A 123 13.35 -18.82 2.47
CA THR A 123 12.52 -18.42 3.60
C THR A 123 12.42 -16.90 3.63
N PHE A 124 11.21 -16.35 3.56
CA PHE A 124 11.01 -14.91 3.65
C PHE A 124 11.47 -14.41 5.03
N GLU A 125 12.41 -13.47 5.05
CA GLU A 125 12.95 -12.92 6.29
C GLU A 125 12.42 -11.51 6.61
N GLY A 126 11.99 -10.77 5.60
CA GLY A 126 11.46 -9.40 5.77
C GLY A 126 12.03 -8.41 4.77
N PHE A 127 11.90 -7.12 5.07
CA PHE A 127 12.41 -6.05 4.23
C PHE A 127 13.77 -5.59 4.75
N TYR A 128 14.79 -5.67 3.90
CA TYR A 128 16.14 -5.25 4.28
C TYR A 128 16.65 -4.21 3.32
N PHE A 129 17.48 -3.32 3.84
CA PHE A 129 18.12 -2.30 3.04
C PHE A 129 18.95 -2.93 1.92
N VAL A 130 18.69 -2.56 0.67
CA VAL A 130 19.27 -3.18 -0.53
C VAL A 130 20.80 -3.11 -0.57
N PHE A 131 21.40 -2.11 0.07
CA PHE A 131 22.87 -1.96 0.15
C PHE A 131 23.49 -2.58 1.41
N SER A 132 22.69 -3.19 2.28
CA SER A 132 23.21 -3.94 3.42
C SER A 132 23.72 -5.29 2.91
N LYS A 133 25.05 -5.43 2.79
CA LYS A 133 25.68 -6.69 2.37
C LYS A 133 25.43 -7.77 3.42
N LYS A 134 24.38 -8.57 3.22
CA LYS A 134 24.15 -9.81 3.94
C LYS A 134 24.35 -10.99 2.99
N PRO A 135 25.21 -11.97 3.33
CA PRO A 135 25.33 -13.18 2.53
C PRO A 135 24.00 -13.93 2.52
N ALA A 136 23.65 -14.50 1.36
CA ALA A 136 22.49 -15.35 1.14
C ALA A 136 21.09 -14.68 1.17
N HIS A 137 20.96 -13.35 1.12
CA HIS A 137 19.65 -12.70 0.90
C HIS A 137 19.36 -12.51 -0.59
N VAL A 138 18.16 -12.88 -1.03
CA VAL A 138 17.64 -12.72 -2.39
C VAL A 138 16.33 -11.93 -2.33
N ILE A 139 16.10 -11.05 -3.30
CA ILE A 139 14.84 -10.29 -3.38
C ILE A 139 13.71 -11.24 -3.78
N VAL A 140 12.61 -11.23 -3.03
CA VAL A 140 11.38 -11.91 -3.41
C VAL A 140 10.66 -11.06 -4.46
N GLU A 141 11.04 -11.24 -5.72
CA GLU A 141 10.54 -10.43 -6.83
C GLU A 141 9.02 -10.39 -6.90
N THR A 142 8.35 -11.53 -6.65
CA THR A 142 6.89 -11.62 -6.66
C THR A 142 6.23 -10.70 -5.62
N LEU A 143 6.77 -10.64 -4.40
CA LEU A 143 6.27 -9.73 -3.36
C LEU A 143 6.57 -8.28 -3.73
N LEU A 144 7.77 -8.01 -4.26
CA LEU A 144 8.15 -6.68 -4.72
C LEU A 144 7.19 -6.16 -5.81
N TYR A 145 6.84 -6.98 -6.80
CA TYR A 145 5.89 -6.61 -7.85
C TYR A 145 4.49 -6.31 -7.29
N ILE A 146 3.96 -7.17 -6.43
CA ILE A 146 2.62 -6.98 -5.83
C ILE A 146 2.57 -5.67 -5.07
N GLU A 147 3.57 -5.40 -4.23
CA GLU A 147 3.62 -4.20 -3.41
C GLU A 147 3.79 -2.93 -4.25
N VAL A 148 4.64 -2.95 -5.29
CA VAL A 148 4.77 -1.83 -6.24
C VAL A 148 3.43 -1.56 -6.93
N VAL A 149 2.73 -2.59 -7.40
CA VAL A 149 1.40 -2.43 -8.02
C VAL A 149 0.40 -1.83 -7.03
N PHE A 150 0.38 -2.31 -5.77
CA PHE A 150 -0.47 -1.74 -4.73
C PHE A 150 -0.16 -0.26 -4.47
N ILE A 151 1.12 0.11 -4.36
CA ILE A 151 1.55 1.51 -4.17
C ILE A 151 1.08 2.38 -5.34
N LEU A 152 1.24 1.90 -6.58
CA LEU A 152 0.83 2.62 -7.79
C LEU A 152 -0.69 2.79 -7.88
N VAL A 153 -1.46 1.73 -7.64
CA VAL A 153 -2.93 1.77 -7.64
C VAL A 153 -3.44 2.73 -6.56
N ASN A 154 -2.91 2.62 -5.33
CA ASN A 154 -3.28 3.50 -4.23
C ASN A 154 -2.91 4.96 -4.51
N GLY A 155 -1.73 5.19 -5.09
CA GLY A 155 -1.29 6.50 -5.53
C GLY A 155 -2.19 7.11 -6.60
N ALA A 156 -2.55 6.33 -7.61
CA ALA A 156 -3.45 6.75 -8.69
C ALA A 156 -4.85 7.08 -8.15
N LEU A 157 -5.38 6.28 -7.23
CA LEU A 157 -6.68 6.54 -6.58
C LEU A 157 -6.64 7.84 -5.76
N LEU A 158 -5.61 8.03 -4.93
CA LEU A 158 -5.43 9.27 -4.17
C LEU A 158 -5.31 10.48 -5.10
N TRP A 159 -4.50 10.37 -6.15
CA TRP A 159 -4.33 11.41 -7.15
C TRP A 159 -5.64 11.79 -7.85
N LEU A 160 -6.49 10.80 -8.17
CA LEU A 160 -7.78 10.99 -8.83
C LEU A 160 -8.82 11.61 -7.87
N ILE A 161 -8.83 11.20 -6.60
CA ILE A 161 -9.69 11.79 -5.56
C ILE A 161 -9.37 13.29 -5.37
N PHE A 162 -8.09 13.65 -5.41
CA PHE A 162 -7.64 15.04 -5.25
C PHE A 162 -7.58 15.83 -6.56
N ARG A 163 -8.14 15.29 -7.66
CA ARG A 163 -8.22 16.01 -8.92
C ARG A 163 -9.08 17.26 -8.72
N GLU A 164 -8.43 18.41 -8.71
CA GLU A 164 -9.10 19.71 -8.71
C GLU A 164 -9.96 19.80 -9.97
N ARG A 165 -11.28 19.89 -9.79
CA ARG A 165 -12.17 20.24 -10.91
C ARG A 165 -11.90 21.69 -11.24
N ARG A 166 -11.56 21.98 -12.51
CA ARG A 166 -11.40 23.35 -12.97
C ARG A 166 -12.68 24.13 -12.61
N PRO A 167 -12.59 25.28 -11.94
CA PRO A 167 -13.74 26.15 -11.80
C PRO A 167 -14.24 26.50 -13.20
N PRO A 168 -15.56 26.58 -13.42
CA PRO A 168 -16.11 26.95 -14.72
C PRO A 168 -15.50 28.27 -15.16
N THR A 169 -15.07 28.33 -16.41
CA THR A 169 -14.52 29.54 -17.01
C THR A 169 -15.62 30.61 -17.04
N THR A 170 -15.28 31.90 -16.99
CA THR A 170 -16.27 32.99 -17.05
C THR A 170 -17.17 32.90 -18.28
N ALA A 171 -16.66 32.38 -19.40
CA ALA A 171 -17.43 32.08 -20.61
C ALA A 171 -18.46 30.95 -20.41
N GLU A 172 -18.10 29.91 -19.66
CA GLU A 172 -19.01 28.78 -19.35
C GLU A 172 -20.08 29.21 -18.34
N MET A 173 -19.72 30.04 -17.35
CA MET A 173 -20.70 30.65 -16.43
C MET A 173 -21.67 31.57 -17.17
N ALA A 174 -21.20 32.34 -18.16
CA ALA A 174 -22.04 33.21 -18.98
C ALA A 174 -23.02 32.41 -19.86
N LEU A 175 -22.60 31.26 -20.38
CA LEU A 175 -23.48 30.36 -21.15
C LEU A 175 -24.58 29.76 -20.26
N VAL A 176 -24.23 29.25 -19.08
CA VAL A 176 -25.20 28.69 -18.12
C VAL A 176 -26.19 29.77 -17.63
N ALA A 177 -25.71 30.98 -17.37
CA ALA A 177 -26.58 32.10 -16.99
C ALA A 177 -27.52 32.55 -18.10
N ARG A 178 -27.15 32.33 -19.37
CA ARG A 178 -28.00 32.63 -20.53
C ARG A 178 -29.09 31.58 -20.71
N ASP A 179 -28.75 30.31 -20.53
CA ASP A 179 -29.70 29.17 -20.60
C ASP A 179 -30.78 29.27 -19.52
N LEU A 180 -30.41 29.70 -18.31
CA LEU A 180 -31.34 29.88 -17.19
C LEU A 180 -32.28 31.09 -17.33
N ARG A 181 -32.03 32.02 -18.27
CA ARG A 181 -32.91 33.18 -18.52
C ARG A 181 -33.98 32.92 -19.57
N HIS A 182 -33.90 31.79 -20.26
CA HIS A 182 -34.80 31.42 -21.36
C HIS A 182 -35.76 30.27 -21.02
N ASN A 183 -35.74 29.78 -19.78
CA ASN A 183 -36.76 28.92 -19.16
C ASN A 183 -37.56 29.71 -18.13
#